data_AF-A0A8T7GIB1-F1
#
_entry.id   AF-A0A8T7GIB1-F1
#
_cell.length_a   1.000
_cell.length_b   1.000
_cell.length_c   1.000
_cell.angle_alpha   90.00
_cell.angle_beta   90.00
_cell.angle_gamma   90.00
#
_symmetry.space_group_name_H-M   'P 1'
#
loop_
_entity.id
_entity.type
_entity.pdbx_description
1 polymer ?
#
loop_
_entity_poly.entity_id
_entity_poly.type
_entity_poly.pdbx_seq_one_letter_code
_entity_poly.pdbx_strand_id
1 'polypeptide(L)' 'MSFSEQITRAAEGVPKIAVGILLGVLVFGIFMMGFDQGHLFSVAQGDQAYGDMWMHEFYHDMRHAAGFACH' A
#
# COMPACT_ATOMS: atom_id res chain seq x y z
N MET A 1 -8.38 51.77 4.24
CA MET A 1 -7.58 50.72 4.91
C MET A 1 -8.20 49.38 4.57
N SER A 2 -7.45 48.51 3.90
CA SER A 2 -7.87 47.13 3.63
C SER A 2 -7.29 46.25 4.72
N PHE A 3 -8.15 45.58 5.50
CA PHE A 3 -7.71 44.57 6.46
C PHE A 3 -7.54 43.25 5.70
N SER A 4 -6.30 42.81 5.53
CA SER A 4 -6.04 41.42 5.17
C SER A 4 -6.19 40.59 6.44
N GLU A 5 -7.33 39.91 6.60
CA GLU A 5 -7.44 38.83 7.57
C GLU A 5 -6.57 37.68 7.09
N GLN A 6 -5.35 37.59 7.62
CA GLN A 6 -4.49 36.44 7.43
C GLN A 6 -5.12 35.25 8.17
N ILE A 7 -5.79 34.36 7.43
CA ILE A 7 -6.32 33.11 7.97
C ILE A 7 -5.14 32.21 8.30
N THR A 8 -4.64 32.30 9.53
CA THR A 8 -3.68 31.34 10.06
C THR A 8 -4.40 30.01 10.22
N ARG A 9 -4.37 29.14 9.21
CA ARG A 9 -4.87 27.77 9.34
C ARG A 9 -4.04 27.11 10.44
N ALA A 10 -4.69 26.71 11.54
CA ALA A 10 -4.05 25.88 12.54
C ALA A 10 -3.42 24.67 11.82
N ALA A 11 -2.16 24.35 12.14
CA ALA A 11 -1.53 23.14 11.66
C ALA A 11 -2.34 21.96 12.22
N GLU A 12 -3.28 21.45 11.43
CA GLU A 12 -4.01 20.23 11.76
C GLU A 12 -2.97 19.13 12.00
N GLY A 13 -3.03 18.51 13.17
CA GLY A 13 -2.11 17.45 13.54
C GLY A 13 -2.17 16.29 12.55
N VAL A 14 -1.12 15.47 12.51
CA VAL A 14 -1.06 14.31 11.61
C VAL A 14 -2.27 13.40 11.84
N PRO A 15 -3.06 13.07 10.79
CA PRO A 15 -4.24 12.22 10.94
C PRO A 15 -3.83 10.79 11.28
N LYS A 16 -3.84 10.46 12.58
CA LYS A 16 -3.37 9.16 13.10
C LYS A 16 -4.10 7.95 12.49
N ILE A 17 -5.38 8.09 12.19
CA ILE A 17 -6.17 7.03 11.54
C ILE A 17 -5.64 6.76 10.13
N ALA A 18 -5.37 7.81 9.35
CA ALA A 18 -4.82 7.66 8.01
C ALA A 18 -3.44 6.99 8.05
N VAL A 19 -2.59 7.37 9.00
CA VAL A 19 -1.29 6.71 9.22
C VAL A 19 -1.48 5.22 9.54
N GLY A 20 -2.42 4.88 10.42
CA GLY A 20 -2.73 3.48 10.75
C GLY A 20 -3.17 2.66 9.54
N ILE A 21 -4.02 3.23 8.68
CA ILE A 21 -4.46 2.57 7.44
C ILE A 21 -3.28 2.36 6.49
N LEU A 22 -2.44 3.39 6.30
CA LEU A 22 -1.27 3.29 5.42
C LEU A 22 -0.25 2.25 5.91
N LEU A 23 -0.04 2.14 7.22
CA LEU A 23 0.77 1.09 7.81
C LEU A 23 0.17 -0.30 7.58
N GLY A 24 -1.16 -0.44 7.68
CA GLY A 24 -1.85 -1.68 7.36
C GLY A 24 -1.64 -2.10 5.91
N VAL A 25 -1.80 -1.17 4.96
CA VAL A 25 -1.55 -1.41 3.53
C VAL A 25 -0.09 -1.81 3.28
N LEU A 26 0.86 -1.14 3.93
CA LEU A 26 2.29 -1.48 3.83
C LEU A 26 2.58 -2.90 4.30
N VAL A 27 2.14 -3.25 5.51
CA VAL A 27 2.37 -4.59 6.09
C VAL A 27 1.70 -5.66 5.22
N PHE A 28 0.48 -5.41 4.75
CA PHE A 28 -0.21 -6.33 3.86
C PHE A 28 0.53 -6.52 2.53
N GLY A 29 1.04 -5.45 1.91
CA GLY A 29 1.84 -5.57 0.68
C GLY A 29 3.13 -6.36 0.87
N ILE A 30 3.83 -6.16 1.99
CA ILE A 30 5.03 -6.95 2.34
C ILE A 30 4.66 -8.43 2.53
N PHE A 31 3.53 -8.72 3.18
CA PHE A 31 3.04 -10.09 3.34
C PHE A 31 2.74 -10.75 1.99
N MET A 32 2.03 -10.07 1.09
CA MET A 32 1.70 -10.60 -0.24
C MET A 32 2.95 -10.96 -1.05
N MET A 33 3.98 -10.13 -0.97
CA MET A 33 5.23 -10.35 -1.70
C MET A 33 6.14 -11.40 -1.03
N GLY A 34 6.24 -11.41 0.30
CA GLY A 34 7.20 -12.24 1.02
C GLY A 34 6.69 -13.61 1.48
N PHE A 35 5.38 -13.76 1.70
CA PHE A 35 4.83 -14.89 2.46
C PHE A 35 3.60 -15.55 1.84
N ASP A 36 2.71 -14.82 1.15
CA ASP A 36 1.41 -15.37 0.74
C ASP A 36 1.51 -16.58 -0.20
N GLN A 37 2.49 -16.62 -1.10
CA GLN A 37 2.69 -17.76 -2.04
C GLN A 37 1.42 -18.16 -2.82
N GLY A 38 0.49 -17.23 -3.04
CA GLY A 38 -0.77 -17.50 -3.74
C GLY A 38 -1.88 -18.08 -2.87
N HIS A 39 -1.65 -18.31 -1.57
CA HIS A 39 -2.65 -18.90 -0.67
C HIS A 39 -3.93 -18.08 -0.57
N LEU A 40 -3.86 -16.77 -0.38
CA LEU A 40 -5.06 -15.94 -0.30
C LEU A 40 -5.82 -15.92 -1.62
N PHE A 41 -5.11 -15.78 -2.74
CA PHE A 41 -5.76 -15.70 -4.06
C PHE A 41 -6.24 -17.05 -4.58
N SER A 42 -5.74 -18.16 -4.04
CA SER A 42 -6.21 -19.52 -4.35
C SER A 42 -7.70 -19.73 -4.05
N VAL A 43 -8.28 -18.96 -3.11
CA VAL A 43 -9.73 -18.99 -2.83
C VAL A 43 -10.55 -18.58 -4.06
N ALA A 44 -10.00 -17.73 -4.93
CA ALA A 44 -10.66 -17.25 -6.14
C ALA A 44 -10.14 -17.94 -7.43
N GLN A 45 -8.83 -18.19 -7.52
CA GLN A 45 -8.18 -18.72 -8.74
C GLN A 45 -7.90 -20.24 -8.68
N GLY A 46 -8.11 -20.89 -7.53
CA GLY A 46 -7.78 -22.30 -7.31
C GLY A 46 -6.28 -22.56 -7.39
N ASP A 47 -5.90 -23.77 -7.80
CA ASP A 47 -4.50 -24.23 -7.80
C ASP A 47 -3.58 -23.40 -8.71
N GLN A 48 -4.14 -22.68 -9.69
CA GLN A 48 -3.37 -21.80 -10.57
C GLN A 48 -2.71 -20.65 -9.80
N ALA A 49 -3.28 -20.21 -8.67
CA ALA A 49 -2.71 -19.13 -7.85
C ALA A 49 -1.28 -19.42 -7.37
N TYR A 50 -0.96 -20.69 -7.11
CA TYR A 50 0.35 -21.13 -6.62
C TYR A 50 1.42 -21.12 -7.72
N GLY A 51 1.01 -21.33 -8.97
CA GLY A 51 1.91 -21.35 -10.12
C GLY A 51 2.11 -19.95 -10.70
N ASP A 52 1.01 -19.26 -10.98
CA ASP A 52 1.03 -17.96 -11.64
C ASP A 52 1.49 -16.84 -10.71
N MET A 53 1.27 -17.00 -9.39
CA MET A 53 1.70 -16.03 -8.38
C MET A 53 1.27 -14.59 -8.69
N TRP A 54 0.10 -14.42 -9.34
CA TRP A 54 -0.33 -13.15 -9.92
C TRP A 54 -0.29 -11.98 -8.93
N MET A 55 -0.74 -12.21 -7.69
CA MET A 55 -0.69 -11.18 -6.65
C MET A 55 0.76 -10.80 -6.30
N HIS A 56 1.69 -11.76 -6.22
CA HIS A 56 3.10 -11.48 -5.95
C HIS A 56 3.69 -10.54 -7.01
N GLU A 57 3.50 -10.89 -8.28
CA GLU A 57 4.01 -10.09 -9.40
C GLU A 57 3.32 -8.72 -9.49
N PHE A 58 2.02 -8.64 -9.19
CA PHE A 58 1.33 -7.35 -9.11
C PHE A 58 1.93 -6.43 -8.04
N TYR A 59 2.19 -6.94 -6.83
CA TYR A 59 2.85 -6.17 -5.78
C TYR A 59 4.31 -5.84 -6.13
N HIS A 60 4.99 -6.75 -6.84
CA HIS A 60 6.32 -6.55 -7.38
C HIS A 60 6.36 -5.35 -8.36
N ASP A 61 5.39 -5.25 -9.27
CA ASP A 61 5.26 -4.13 -10.21
C ASP A 61 4.94 -2.81 -9.52
N MET A 62 4.06 -2.81 -8.52
CA MET A 62 3.80 -1.60 -7.73
C MET A 62 5.07 -1.10 -7.02
N ARG A 63 5.92 -2.02 -6.54
CA ARG A 63 7.21 -1.67 -5.93
C ARG A 63 8.15 -1.01 -6.95
N HIS A 64 8.21 -1.54 -8.17
CA HIS A 64 8.94 -0.91 -9.27
C HIS A 64 8.40 0.48 -9.62
N ALA A 65 7.07 0.62 -9.72
CA ALA A 65 6.41 1.90 -10.02
C ALA A 65 6.68 2.96 -8.94
N ALA A 66 6.86 2.53 -7.69
CA ALA A 66 7.27 3.39 -6.58
C ALA A 66 8.79 3.66 -6.52
N GLY A 67 9.58 3.15 -7.46
CA GLY A 67 11.03 3.39 -7.56
C GLY A 67 11.88 2.59 -6.57
N PHE A 68 11.31 1.57 -5.93
CA PHE A 68 12.07 0.68 -5.06
C PHE A 68 12.78 -0.39 -5.91
N ALA A 69 14.10 -0.46 -5.77
CA ALA A 69 14.91 -1.43 -6.47
C ALA A 69 14.55 -2.87 -6.11
N CYS A 70 14.82 -3.76 -7.06
CA CYS A 70 14.55 -5.18 -7.04
C CYS A 70 15.77 -5.94 -7.59
N HIS A 71 15.84 -7.24 -7.27
CA HIS A 71 16.66 -8.25 -7.95
C HIS A 71 16.62 -8.10 -9.48
#